data_AF-A0A372ZRN9-F1
#
_entry.id   AF-A0A372ZRN9-F1
#
_cell.length_a   1.000
_cell.length_b   1.000
_cell.length_c   1.000
_cell.angle_alpha   90.00
_cell.angle_beta   90.00
_cell.angle_gamma   90.00
#
_symmetry.space_group_name_H-M   'P 1'
#
loop_
_entity.id
_entity.type
_entity.pdbx_description
1 polymer ?
#
loop_
_entity_poly.entity_id
_entity_poly.type
_entity_poly.pdbx_seq_one_letter_code
_entity_poly.pdbx_strand_id
1 'polypeptide(L)'
;MVDRGDARPEAPARPVRVVHEVPYRAQWESAELVREIVDGRLDASADPRWGQSGAATAEEYAWWSWRLCGVACLRMALAHWWGVNPAAMALAEECLAAGAYLRDGDGLRGLIHAPFAGYVERRWGLAARARELTPEEVSAEVVGGRLVMLSVHPSIREPYGPEPVRRGGHLVLAVGATDTALLVHNPSGFPGESQAFARVPWRSFGRFYAGRAIVLGPPGALST
;
A
#
# COMPACT_ATOMS: atom_id res chain seq x y z
N MET A 1 -11.26 -11.23 -59.25
CA MET A 1 -11.92 -10.51 -58.15
C MET A 1 -11.61 -11.28 -56.87
N VAL A 2 -10.61 -10.81 -56.11
CA VAL A 2 -10.27 -11.42 -54.82
C VAL A 2 -11.01 -10.61 -53.77
N ASP A 3 -11.87 -11.30 -53.04
CA ASP A 3 -12.70 -10.82 -51.94
C ASP A 3 -11.81 -10.12 -50.88
N ARG A 4 -11.96 -8.80 -50.76
CA ARG A 4 -11.36 -8.03 -49.66
C ARG A 4 -12.35 -8.13 -48.51
N GLY A 5 -12.14 -9.11 -47.65
CA GLY A 5 -12.85 -9.21 -46.38
C GLY A 5 -12.66 -7.92 -45.59
N ASP A 6 -13.74 -7.16 -45.45
CA ASP A 6 -13.85 -6.05 -44.53
C ASP A 6 -13.69 -6.59 -43.11
N ALA A 7 -12.49 -6.43 -42.56
CA ALA A 7 -12.25 -6.62 -41.13
C ALA A 7 -13.05 -5.54 -40.40
N ARG A 8 -14.17 -5.96 -39.78
CA ARG A 8 -14.91 -5.11 -38.84
C ARG A 8 -13.93 -4.58 -37.78
N PRO A 9 -13.90 -3.27 -37.49
CA PRO A 9 -13.10 -2.75 -36.40
C PRO A 9 -13.54 -3.44 -35.11
N GLU A 10 -12.57 -4.02 -34.41
CA GLU A 10 -12.76 -4.61 -33.09
C GLU A 10 -13.39 -3.56 -32.19
N ALA A 11 -14.53 -3.88 -31.57
CA ALA A 11 -15.20 -2.96 -30.66
C ALA A 11 -14.21 -2.59 -29.54
N PRO A 12 -14.14 -1.31 -29.12
CA PRO A 12 -13.20 -0.92 -28.08
C PRO A 12 -13.44 -1.80 -26.85
N ALA A 13 -12.37 -2.44 -26.37
CA ALA A 13 -12.43 -3.27 -25.17
C ALA A 13 -13.11 -2.47 -24.05
N ARG A 14 -14.11 -3.08 -23.39
CA ARG A 14 -14.80 -2.43 -22.27
C ARG A 14 -13.76 -1.97 -21.24
N PRO A 15 -13.90 -0.75 -20.69
CA PRO A 15 -12.96 -0.27 -19.69
C PRO A 15 -12.91 -1.26 -18.53
N VAL A 16 -11.73 -1.81 -18.27
CA VAL A 16 -11.51 -2.74 -17.17
C VAL A 16 -11.62 -1.96 -15.87
N ARG A 17 -12.60 -2.33 -15.04
CA ARG A 17 -12.76 -1.82 -13.68
C ARG A 17 -12.77 -2.99 -12.72
N VAL A 18 -11.73 -3.09 -11.90
CA VAL A 18 -11.62 -4.07 -10.82
C VAL A 18 -11.43 -3.31 -9.51
N VAL A 19 -12.20 -3.70 -8.50
CA VAL A 19 -12.07 -3.20 -7.13
C VAL A 19 -12.15 -4.40 -6.20
N HIS A 20 -11.12 -4.58 -5.39
CA HIS A 20 -11.09 -5.56 -4.30
C HIS A 20 -11.60 -4.86 -3.04
N GLU A 21 -12.65 -5.39 -2.43
CA GLU A 21 -13.26 -4.86 -1.20
C GLU A 21 -12.37 -5.12 0.02
N VAL A 22 -11.21 -4.46 0.05
CA VAL A 22 -10.21 -4.54 1.11
C VAL A 22 -10.61 -3.55 2.21
N PRO A 23 -10.67 -3.95 3.49
CA PRO A 23 -10.94 -3.02 4.59
C PRO A 23 -9.75 -2.06 4.78
N TYR A 24 -10.04 -0.78 4.96
CA TYR A 24 -9.01 0.25 5.16
C TYR A 24 -8.45 0.26 6.60
N ARG A 25 -7.14 0.56 6.70
CA ARG A 25 -6.43 0.89 7.94
C ARG A 25 -5.39 1.98 7.67
N ALA A 26 -5.35 2.98 8.55
CA ALA A 26 -4.28 3.97 8.58
C ALA A 26 -3.04 3.40 9.31
N GLN A 27 -1.88 4.04 9.14
CA GLN A 27 -0.67 3.73 9.93
C GLN A 27 -0.71 4.32 11.34
N TRP A 28 -1.65 5.24 11.59
CA TRP A 28 -2.06 5.71 12.91
C TRP A 28 -3.40 5.06 13.29
N GLU A 29 -3.60 4.71 14.56
CA GLU A 29 -4.82 4.04 15.03
C GLU A 29 -6.05 4.97 14.99
N SER A 30 -5.84 6.29 15.11
CA SER A 30 -6.88 7.30 14.83
C SER A 30 -6.82 7.81 13.39
N ALA A 31 -7.44 7.08 12.46
CA ALA A 31 -7.49 7.43 11.04
C ALA A 31 -8.01 8.86 10.80
N GLU A 32 -8.99 9.32 11.56
CA GLU A 32 -9.57 10.67 11.49
C GLU A 32 -8.61 11.79 11.92
N LEU A 33 -7.52 11.48 12.61
CA LEU A 33 -6.53 12.46 13.10
C LEU A 33 -5.27 12.53 12.21
N VAL A 34 -5.22 11.76 11.13
CA VAL A 34 -4.01 11.66 10.29
C VAL A 34 -3.58 13.01 9.74
N ARG A 35 -4.53 13.90 9.41
CA ARG A 35 -4.20 15.25 8.92
C ARG A 35 -3.53 16.08 10.01
N GLU A 36 -4.13 16.14 11.19
CA GLU A 36 -3.61 16.88 12.35
C GLU A 36 -2.19 16.41 12.72
N ILE A 37 -1.95 15.10 12.68
CA ILE A 37 -0.64 14.52 12.98
C ILE A 37 0.39 14.88 11.91
N VAL A 38 0.04 14.72 10.63
CA VAL A 38 0.94 15.05 9.50
C VAL A 38 1.27 16.54 9.45
N ASP A 39 0.30 17.41 9.77
CA ASP A 39 0.48 18.86 9.82
C ASP A 39 1.26 19.33 11.06
N GLY A 40 1.54 18.44 12.03
CA GLY A 40 2.18 18.77 13.31
C GLY A 40 1.27 19.54 14.28
N ARG A 41 -0.04 19.57 14.03
CA ARG A 41 -1.05 20.18 14.92
C ARG A 41 -1.40 19.28 16.10
N LEU A 42 -1.15 17.98 15.99
CA LEU A 42 -1.29 16.98 17.04
C LEU A 42 -0.04 16.11 17.09
N ASP A 43 0.55 15.93 18.27
CA ASP A 43 1.63 14.95 18.42
C ASP A 43 1.08 13.53 18.32
N ALA A 44 1.77 12.62 17.64
CA ALA A 44 1.30 11.25 17.48
C ALA A 44 1.13 10.51 18.82
N SER A 45 1.86 10.88 19.87
CA SER A 45 1.67 10.33 21.24
C SER A 45 0.32 10.71 21.84
N ALA A 46 -0.32 11.77 21.35
CA ALA A 46 -1.64 12.21 21.77
C ALA A 46 -2.79 11.52 21.01
N ASP A 47 -2.50 10.56 20.12
CA ASP A 47 -3.54 9.74 19.47
C ASP A 47 -4.32 8.94 20.55
N PRO A 48 -5.62 9.19 20.75
CA PRO A 48 -6.38 8.55 21.82
C PRO A 48 -6.50 7.03 21.68
N ARG A 49 -6.20 6.48 20.50
CA ARG A 49 -6.23 5.04 20.19
C ARG A 49 -4.84 4.42 20.12
N TRP A 50 -3.76 5.13 20.51
CA TRP A 50 -2.39 4.61 20.45
C TRP A 50 -2.25 3.20 21.06
N GLY A 51 -2.95 2.91 22.16
CA GLY A 51 -2.87 1.60 22.85
C GLY A 51 -3.37 0.42 22.00
N GLN A 52 -4.20 0.67 20.97
CA GLN A 52 -4.69 -0.37 20.05
C GLN A 52 -3.59 -0.88 19.12
N SER A 53 -2.50 -0.12 18.95
CA SER A 53 -1.33 -0.53 18.16
C SER A 53 -0.56 -1.69 18.80
N GLY A 54 -0.71 -1.90 20.11
CA GLY A 54 0.09 -2.82 20.90
C GLY A 54 1.40 -2.22 21.43
N ALA A 55 1.62 -0.91 21.29
CA ALA A 55 2.78 -0.24 21.89
C ALA A 55 2.68 -0.23 23.42
N ALA A 56 3.83 -0.30 24.09
CA ALA A 56 3.91 -0.24 25.55
C ALA A 56 3.70 1.18 26.08
N THR A 57 4.08 2.19 25.31
CA THR A 57 3.89 3.61 25.66
C THR A 57 3.43 4.44 24.47
N ALA A 58 2.87 5.62 24.75
CA ALA A 58 2.47 6.58 23.74
C ALA A 58 3.67 7.09 22.92
N GLU A 59 4.85 7.22 23.52
CA GLU A 59 6.09 7.65 22.86
C GLU A 59 6.61 6.56 21.90
N GLU A 60 6.54 5.29 22.31
CA GLU A 60 6.88 4.18 21.42
C GLU A 60 5.94 4.17 20.21
N TYR A 61 4.64 4.30 20.45
CA TYR A 61 3.65 4.42 19.37
C TYR A 61 3.97 5.61 18.47
N ALA A 62 4.22 6.79 19.04
CA ALA A 62 4.52 7.99 18.28
C ALA A 62 5.72 7.75 17.37
N TRP A 63 6.79 7.15 17.87
CA TRP A 63 7.97 6.82 17.05
C TRP A 63 7.63 5.81 15.94
N TRP A 64 6.94 4.72 16.24
CA TRP A 64 6.65 3.68 15.26
C TRP A 64 5.64 4.11 14.21
N SER A 65 4.60 4.85 14.60
CA SER A 65 3.46 5.22 13.74
C SER A 65 3.87 5.90 12.42
N TRP A 66 4.97 6.67 12.39
CA TRP A 66 5.54 7.27 11.18
C TRP A 66 6.15 6.25 10.19
N ARG A 67 6.42 5.03 10.64
CA ARG A 67 7.18 3.97 9.93
C ARG A 67 6.33 2.75 9.58
N LEU A 68 5.07 2.73 10.00
CA LEU A 68 4.17 1.58 9.89
C LEU A 68 3.38 1.49 8.57
N CYS A 69 3.64 2.32 7.56
CA CYS A 69 2.88 2.28 6.30
C CYS A 69 2.85 0.88 5.65
N GLY A 70 3.97 0.16 5.63
CA GLY A 70 4.04 -1.21 5.12
C GLY A 70 3.29 -2.23 5.99
N VAL A 71 3.37 -2.09 7.31
CA VAL A 71 2.60 -2.91 8.27
C VAL A 71 1.10 -2.66 8.14
N ALA A 72 0.68 -1.41 7.94
CA ALA A 72 -0.72 -1.07 7.69
C ALA A 72 -1.22 -1.71 6.39
N CYS A 73 -0.42 -1.70 5.31
CA CYS A 73 -0.73 -2.43 4.08
C CYS A 73 -0.90 -3.93 4.33
N LEU A 74 -0.01 -4.53 5.13
CA LEU A 74 -0.14 -5.93 5.53
C LEU A 74 -1.43 -6.19 6.30
N ARG A 75 -1.74 -5.39 7.33
CA ARG A 75 -2.98 -5.53 8.12
C ARG A 75 -4.22 -5.50 7.23
N MET A 76 -4.26 -4.64 6.22
CA MET A 76 -5.36 -4.59 5.25
C MET A 76 -5.45 -5.87 4.41
N ALA A 77 -4.33 -6.39 3.90
CA ALA A 77 -4.30 -7.65 3.15
C ALA A 77 -4.69 -8.87 4.02
N LEU A 78 -4.19 -8.95 5.26
CA LEU A 78 -4.52 -9.99 6.23
C LEU A 78 -6.02 -9.97 6.58
N ALA A 79 -6.58 -8.79 6.80
CA ALA A 79 -8.01 -8.64 7.07
C ALA A 79 -8.84 -9.04 5.85
N HIS A 80 -8.39 -8.73 4.64
CA HIS A 80 -9.09 -9.10 3.40
C HIS A 80 -9.11 -10.61 3.16
N TRP A 81 -7.97 -11.32 3.29
CA TRP A 81 -7.90 -12.74 2.95
C TRP A 81 -8.19 -13.69 4.11
N TRP A 82 -7.97 -13.27 5.36
CA TRP A 82 -8.15 -14.13 6.53
C TRP A 82 -9.10 -13.59 7.59
N GLY A 83 -9.58 -12.35 7.45
CA GLY A 83 -10.42 -11.74 8.48
C GLY A 83 -9.71 -11.48 9.80
N VAL A 84 -8.36 -11.52 9.82
CA VAL A 84 -7.56 -11.27 11.03
C VAL A 84 -6.96 -9.86 11.02
N ASN A 85 -6.77 -9.28 12.20
CA ASN A 85 -6.17 -7.96 12.36
C ASN A 85 -5.20 -7.94 13.55
N PRO A 86 -3.97 -8.46 13.36
CA PRO A 86 -2.95 -8.40 14.40
C PRO A 86 -2.60 -6.94 14.78
N ALA A 87 -2.12 -6.76 16.01
CA ALA A 87 -1.60 -5.48 16.47
C ALA A 87 -0.41 -5.03 15.60
N ALA A 88 -0.32 -3.73 15.30
CA ALA A 88 0.71 -3.20 14.42
C ALA A 88 2.13 -3.44 14.98
N MET A 89 2.29 -3.30 16.29
CA MET A 89 3.56 -3.50 16.97
C MET A 89 4.04 -4.96 16.95
N ALA A 90 3.13 -5.92 17.07
CA ALA A 90 3.46 -7.34 16.94
C ALA A 90 4.00 -7.66 15.53
N LEU A 91 3.34 -7.14 14.48
CA LEU A 91 3.83 -7.29 13.11
C LEU A 91 5.16 -6.57 12.86
N ALA A 92 5.36 -5.39 13.47
CA ALA A 92 6.60 -4.64 13.36
C ALA A 92 7.78 -5.40 14.00
N GLU A 93 7.56 -6.03 15.16
CA GLU A 93 8.53 -6.88 15.82
C GLU A 93 8.87 -8.12 14.97
N GLU A 94 7.86 -8.82 14.43
CA GLU A 94 8.08 -9.93 13.52
C GLU A 94 8.87 -9.49 12.26
N CYS A 95 8.58 -8.29 11.74
CA CYS A 95 9.32 -7.71 10.62
C CYS A 95 10.78 -7.37 10.98
N LEU A 96 11.06 -6.92 12.21
CA LEU A 96 12.43 -6.75 12.71
C LEU A 96 13.17 -8.09 12.74
N ALA A 97 12.54 -9.11 13.34
CA ALA A 97 13.11 -10.45 13.45
C ALA A 97 13.38 -11.09 12.06
N ALA A 98 12.56 -10.77 11.06
CA ALA A 98 12.74 -11.23 9.69
C ALA A 98 13.71 -10.39 8.84
N GLY A 99 14.30 -9.32 9.40
CA GLY A 99 15.16 -8.39 8.65
C GLY A 99 14.43 -7.51 7.64
N ALA A 100 13.11 -7.45 7.71
CA ALA A 100 12.27 -6.55 6.92
C ALA A 100 12.31 -5.11 7.45
N TYR A 101 12.62 -4.94 8.72
CA TYR A 101 13.03 -3.67 9.31
C TYR A 101 14.44 -3.81 9.87
N LEU A 102 15.25 -2.76 9.71
CA LEU A 102 16.60 -2.69 10.27
C LEU A 102 16.75 -1.37 11.02
N ARG A 103 17.17 -1.47 12.29
CA ARG A 103 17.56 -0.30 13.07
C ARG A 103 18.84 0.30 12.48
N ASP A 104 18.90 1.62 12.47
CA ASP A 104 20.02 2.40 11.94
C ASP A 104 20.25 3.58 12.88
N GLY A 105 21.14 3.40 13.87
CA GLY A 105 21.25 4.28 15.02
C GLY A 105 19.92 4.42 15.77
N ASP A 106 19.49 5.66 15.99
CA ASP A 106 18.18 6.00 16.58
C ASP A 106 17.02 5.92 15.57
N GLY A 107 17.32 5.54 14.33
CA GLY A 107 16.38 5.46 13.22
C GLY A 107 16.00 4.02 12.83
N LEU A 108 15.13 3.95 11.81
CA LEU A 108 14.76 2.72 11.16
C LEU A 108 14.87 2.93 9.65
N ARG A 109 15.53 2.02 8.96
CA ARG A 109 15.42 2.00 7.49
C ARG A 109 13.97 1.69 7.12
N GLY A 110 13.50 2.31 6.03
CA GLY A 110 12.20 1.98 5.46
C GLY A 110 12.09 0.47 5.22
N LEU A 111 10.85 -0.04 5.23
CA LEU A 111 10.57 -1.47 5.09
C LEU A 111 11.29 -2.04 3.87
N ILE A 112 12.09 -3.09 4.10
CA ILE A 112 12.92 -3.72 3.07
C ILE A 112 12.08 -4.77 2.36
N HIS A 113 11.85 -4.56 1.06
CA HIS A 113 10.81 -5.26 0.32
C HIS A 113 11.03 -6.79 0.24
N ALA A 114 12.24 -7.25 -0.10
CA ALA A 114 12.49 -8.67 -0.31
C ALA A 114 12.42 -9.49 1.00
N PRO A 115 13.07 -9.09 2.12
CA PRO A 115 12.89 -9.77 3.39
C PRO A 115 11.43 -9.73 3.89
N PHE A 116 10.72 -8.61 3.68
CA PHE A 116 9.31 -8.51 4.00
C PHE A 116 8.45 -9.51 3.21
N ALA A 117 8.66 -9.61 1.88
CA ALA A 117 7.95 -10.57 1.04
C ALA A 117 8.17 -12.00 1.55
N GLY A 118 9.42 -12.39 1.83
CA GLY A 118 9.72 -13.70 2.37
C GLY A 118 9.12 -13.95 3.77
N TYR A 119 9.03 -12.91 4.62
CA TYR A 119 8.31 -12.99 5.89
C TYR A 119 6.81 -13.28 5.66
N VAL A 120 6.16 -12.55 4.76
CA VAL A 120 4.75 -12.74 4.42
C VAL A 120 4.50 -14.14 3.83
N GLU A 121 5.40 -14.66 3.00
CA GLU A 121 5.25 -16.04 2.51
C GLU A 121 5.34 -17.05 3.65
N ARG A 122 6.37 -16.96 4.51
CA ARG A 122 6.62 -17.97 5.55
C ARG A 122 5.63 -17.93 6.72
N ARG A 123 5.32 -16.74 7.23
CA ARG A 123 4.51 -16.56 8.44
C ARG A 123 3.02 -16.74 8.17
N TRP A 124 2.62 -16.37 6.96
CA TRP A 124 1.25 -16.09 6.62
C TRP A 124 0.82 -17.05 5.49
N GLY A 125 1.69 -17.42 4.53
CA GLY A 125 1.31 -18.34 3.45
C GLY A 125 0.60 -17.65 2.28
N LEU A 126 0.66 -16.31 2.21
CA LEU A 126 0.31 -15.56 1.01
C LEU A 126 1.43 -15.69 -0.01
N ALA A 127 1.11 -15.67 -1.30
CA ALA A 127 2.13 -15.40 -2.30
C ALA A 127 2.62 -13.96 -2.11
N ALA A 128 3.93 -13.73 -2.00
CA ALA A 128 4.46 -12.38 -1.86
C ALA A 128 5.81 -12.21 -2.58
N ARG A 129 5.91 -11.19 -3.44
CA ARG A 129 7.10 -10.97 -4.27
C ARG A 129 7.47 -9.51 -4.38
N ALA A 130 8.70 -9.18 -3.99
CA ALA A 130 9.29 -7.89 -4.27
C ALA A 130 9.83 -7.87 -5.70
N ARG A 131 9.38 -6.90 -6.51
CA ARG A 131 9.85 -6.72 -7.89
C ARG A 131 9.69 -5.28 -8.35
N GLU A 132 10.35 -4.95 -9.44
CA GLU A 132 10.04 -3.75 -10.19
C GLU A 132 8.83 -4.00 -11.09
N LEU A 133 7.98 -2.98 -11.23
CA LEU A 133 6.77 -3.02 -12.07
C LEU A 133 6.57 -1.70 -12.80
N THR A 134 6.18 -1.74 -14.06
CA THR A 134 5.58 -0.60 -14.75
C THR A 134 4.14 -0.34 -14.25
N PRO A 135 3.56 0.85 -14.47
CA PRO A 135 2.15 1.11 -14.15
C PRO A 135 1.18 0.13 -14.82
N GLU A 136 1.47 -0.30 -16.05
CA GLU A 136 0.68 -1.28 -16.79
C GLU A 136 0.74 -2.66 -16.13
N GLU A 137 1.92 -3.09 -15.68
CA GLU A 137 2.07 -4.34 -14.94
C GLU A 137 1.37 -4.26 -13.56
N VAL A 138 1.44 -3.12 -12.86
CA VAL A 138 0.67 -2.90 -11.62
C VAL A 138 -0.82 -3.10 -11.88
N SER A 139 -1.35 -2.51 -12.95
CA SER A 139 -2.75 -2.68 -13.35
C SER A 139 -3.07 -4.15 -13.63
N ALA A 140 -2.20 -4.85 -14.37
CA ALA A 140 -2.39 -6.27 -14.69
C ALA A 140 -2.41 -7.16 -13.43
N GLU A 141 -1.53 -6.92 -12.45
CA GLU A 141 -1.53 -7.66 -11.18
C GLU A 141 -2.84 -7.44 -10.41
N VAL A 142 -3.29 -6.18 -10.31
CA VAL A 142 -4.54 -5.84 -9.62
C VAL A 142 -5.75 -6.47 -10.32
N VAL A 143 -5.82 -6.39 -11.65
CA VAL A 143 -6.88 -7.03 -12.44
C VAL A 143 -6.86 -8.55 -12.29
N GLY A 144 -5.66 -9.14 -12.12
CA GLY A 144 -5.45 -10.56 -11.87
C GLY A 144 -5.83 -11.04 -10.45
N GLY A 145 -6.44 -10.21 -9.61
CA GLY A 145 -6.90 -10.60 -8.27
C GLY A 145 -5.85 -10.41 -7.17
N ARG A 146 -4.75 -9.71 -7.44
CA ARG A 146 -3.69 -9.45 -6.47
C ARG A 146 -3.81 -8.07 -5.86
N LEU A 147 -3.22 -7.89 -4.67
CA LEU A 147 -3.02 -6.60 -4.05
C LEU A 147 -1.57 -6.19 -4.23
N VAL A 148 -1.28 -4.92 -4.48
CA VAL A 148 0.10 -4.47 -4.76
C VAL A 148 0.51 -3.37 -3.81
N MET A 149 1.51 -3.61 -2.97
CA MET A 149 2.12 -2.57 -2.15
C MET A 149 3.09 -1.77 -3.02
N LEU A 150 2.86 -0.47 -3.17
CA LEU A 150 3.59 0.39 -4.09
C LEU A 150 4.48 1.36 -3.32
N SER A 151 5.78 1.39 -3.64
CA SER A 151 6.71 2.39 -3.11
C SER A 151 6.49 3.73 -3.82
N VAL A 152 5.90 4.68 -3.12
CA VAL A 152 5.51 6.01 -3.63
C VAL A 152 6.05 7.13 -2.74
N HIS A 153 6.06 8.35 -3.25
CA HIS A 153 6.34 9.53 -2.43
C HIS A 153 5.12 9.86 -1.54
N PRO A 154 5.31 10.29 -0.26
CA PRO A 154 4.20 10.61 0.64
C PRO A 154 3.25 11.72 0.14
N SER A 155 3.67 12.59 -0.78
CA SER A 155 2.79 13.62 -1.37
C SER A 155 1.69 13.05 -2.27
N ILE A 156 1.66 11.73 -2.52
CA ILE A 156 0.52 11.06 -3.16
C ILE A 156 -0.80 11.27 -2.40
N ARG A 157 -0.75 11.71 -1.13
CA ARG A 157 -1.92 12.22 -0.38
C ARG A 157 -2.72 13.26 -1.15
N GLU A 158 -2.06 14.02 -2.02
CA GLU A 158 -2.64 15.08 -2.83
C GLU A 158 -2.22 14.87 -4.30
N PRO A 159 -2.90 13.98 -5.04
CA PRO A 159 -2.48 13.58 -6.39
C PRO A 159 -2.42 14.72 -7.40
N TYR A 160 -2.95 15.91 -7.11
CA TYR A 160 -2.93 17.10 -7.96
C TYR A 160 -1.99 18.21 -7.44
N GLY A 161 -1.29 17.96 -6.34
CA GLY A 161 -0.31 18.88 -5.77
C GLY A 161 0.98 19.01 -6.59
N PRO A 162 1.98 19.73 -6.05
CA PRO A 162 3.26 19.95 -6.73
C PRO A 162 4.03 18.64 -6.95
N GLU A 163 4.94 18.67 -7.92
CA GLU A 163 5.84 17.56 -8.22
C GLU A 163 6.74 17.27 -7.01
N PRO A 164 6.86 16.02 -6.55
CA PRO A 164 7.72 15.70 -5.43
C PRO A 164 9.21 15.79 -5.80
N VAL A 165 10.05 16.19 -4.85
CA VAL A 165 11.51 16.30 -5.05
C VAL A 165 12.19 14.96 -5.31
N ARG A 166 11.54 13.84 -4.95
CA ARG A 166 11.98 12.47 -5.20
C ARG A 166 10.80 11.51 -5.23
N ARG A 167 11.04 10.27 -5.66
CA ARG A 167 10.07 9.16 -5.59
C ARG A 167 10.31 8.29 -4.36
N GLY A 168 9.29 7.53 -3.95
CA GLY A 168 9.39 6.52 -2.88
C GLY A 168 9.46 7.07 -1.45
N GLY A 169 9.65 6.15 -0.48
CA GLY A 169 9.72 6.47 0.95
C GLY A 169 8.40 6.31 1.71
N HIS A 170 7.33 5.90 1.03
CA HIS A 170 6.05 5.53 1.59
C HIS A 170 5.47 4.32 0.85
N LEU A 171 4.65 3.52 1.53
CA LEU A 171 3.94 2.38 0.93
C LEU A 171 2.44 2.63 0.97
N VAL A 172 1.79 2.41 -0.18
CA VAL A 172 0.33 2.38 -0.34
C VAL A 172 -0.09 1.03 -0.90
N LEU A 173 -1.32 0.60 -0.65
CA LEU A 173 -1.85 -0.66 -1.16
C LEU A 173 -2.77 -0.39 -2.34
N ALA A 174 -2.41 -0.85 -3.54
CA ALA A 174 -3.30 -0.90 -4.68
C ALA A 174 -4.36 -1.97 -4.46
N VAL A 175 -5.62 -1.54 -4.49
CA VAL A 175 -6.80 -2.39 -4.23
C VAL A 175 -7.78 -2.38 -5.41
N GLY A 176 -7.52 -1.56 -6.43
CA GLY A 176 -8.35 -1.54 -7.63
C GLY A 176 -7.69 -0.77 -8.76
N ALA A 177 -8.19 -1.00 -9.97
CA ALA A 177 -7.76 -0.34 -11.18
C ALA A 177 -8.96 -0.03 -12.07
N THR A 178 -8.90 1.12 -12.72
CA THR A 178 -9.79 1.54 -13.79
C THR A 178 -8.94 1.88 -15.02
N ASP A 179 -9.59 2.13 -16.15
CA ASP A 179 -8.97 2.69 -17.35
C ASP A 179 -8.20 4.00 -17.11
N THR A 180 -8.64 4.80 -16.13
CA THR A 180 -8.17 6.19 -15.92
C THR A 180 -7.40 6.40 -14.62
N ALA A 181 -7.54 5.49 -13.65
CA ALA A 181 -6.96 5.63 -12.33
C ALA A 181 -6.68 4.30 -11.64
N LEU A 182 -5.66 4.31 -10.79
CA LEU A 182 -5.46 3.33 -9.74
C LEU A 182 -6.29 3.71 -8.51
N LEU A 183 -6.86 2.72 -7.83
CA LEU A 183 -7.47 2.89 -6.51
C LEU A 183 -6.51 2.35 -5.46
N VAL A 184 -6.18 3.21 -4.49
CA VAL A 184 -5.24 2.86 -3.41
C VAL A 184 -5.87 3.05 -2.05
N HIS A 185 -5.51 2.18 -1.12
CA HIS A 185 -5.56 2.47 0.30
C HIS A 185 -4.23 3.10 0.70
N ASN A 186 -4.27 4.35 1.14
CA ASN A 186 -3.10 5.08 1.60
C ASN A 186 -3.06 5.11 3.12
N PRO A 187 -2.13 4.40 3.78
CA PRO A 187 -2.03 4.39 5.24
C PRO A 187 -1.83 5.76 5.89
N SER A 188 -1.30 6.73 5.14
CA SER A 188 -1.12 8.10 5.61
C SER A 188 -2.06 9.11 4.94
N GLY A 189 -3.08 8.62 4.22
CA GLY A 189 -4.05 9.45 3.53
C GLY A 189 -4.85 10.35 4.47
N PHE A 190 -5.34 11.46 3.93
CA PHE A 190 -6.17 12.39 4.68
C PHE A 190 -7.64 11.94 4.72
N PRO A 191 -8.31 12.04 5.88
CA PRO A 191 -9.71 11.61 6.04
C PRO A 191 -10.61 12.25 5.00
N GLY A 192 -11.47 11.46 4.36
CA GLY A 192 -12.41 11.94 3.33
C GLY A 192 -11.78 12.30 1.99
N GLU A 193 -10.45 12.25 1.85
CA GLU A 193 -9.74 12.69 0.65
C GLU A 193 -8.91 11.59 0.02
N SER A 194 -7.98 11.00 0.77
CA SER A 194 -6.97 10.11 0.20
C SER A 194 -6.71 8.84 1.01
N GLN A 195 -7.59 8.45 1.92
CA GLN A 195 -7.45 7.23 2.74
C GLN A 195 -7.85 5.95 2.00
N ALA A 196 -9.15 5.69 1.91
CA ALA A 196 -9.70 4.44 1.38
C ALA A 196 -10.14 4.63 -0.07
N PHE A 197 -9.80 3.68 -0.95
CA PHE A 197 -10.14 3.68 -2.37
C PHE A 197 -9.79 5.01 -3.06
N ALA A 198 -8.72 5.65 -2.60
CA ALA A 198 -8.27 6.93 -3.09
C ALA A 198 -7.90 6.81 -4.57
N ARG A 199 -8.49 7.69 -5.38
CA ARG A 199 -8.26 7.68 -6.83
C ARG A 199 -6.95 8.39 -7.14
N VAL A 200 -6.00 7.67 -7.71
CA VAL A 200 -4.75 8.22 -8.25
C VAL A 200 -4.78 8.08 -9.77
N PRO A 201 -5.00 9.18 -10.52
CA PRO A 201 -5.03 9.11 -11.97
C PRO A 201 -3.71 8.56 -12.54
N TRP A 202 -3.78 7.67 -13.52
CA TRP A 202 -2.58 7.06 -14.13
C TRP A 202 -1.61 8.11 -14.66
N ARG A 203 -2.14 9.17 -15.29
CA ARG A 203 -1.37 10.33 -15.79
C ARG A 203 -0.51 11.03 -14.73
N SER A 204 -0.88 10.90 -13.45
CA SER A 204 -0.19 11.51 -12.31
C SER A 204 0.48 10.50 -11.40
N PHE A 205 0.36 9.20 -11.66
CA PHE A 205 0.91 8.18 -10.77
C PHE A 205 2.44 8.13 -10.84
N GLY A 206 3.00 8.24 -12.06
CA GLY A 206 4.42 8.08 -12.33
C GLY A 206 5.35 9.06 -11.60
N ARG A 207 4.86 10.26 -11.23
CA ARG A 207 5.64 11.23 -10.43
C ARG A 207 5.91 10.80 -9.00
N PHE A 208 4.99 10.04 -8.40
CA PHE A 208 5.14 9.58 -7.02
C PHE A 208 5.84 8.22 -6.96
N TYR A 209 5.58 7.37 -7.96
CA TYR A 209 5.95 5.96 -7.94
C TYR A 209 7.42 5.72 -8.23
N ALA A 210 8.08 4.93 -7.38
CA ALA A 210 9.50 4.61 -7.45
C ALA A 210 9.83 3.39 -8.33
N GLY A 211 8.85 2.81 -9.04
CA GLY A 211 9.05 1.61 -9.87
C GLY A 211 9.16 0.30 -9.08
N ARG A 212 9.07 0.34 -7.74
CA ARG A 212 9.24 -0.83 -6.87
C ARG A 212 7.93 -1.21 -6.17
N ALA A 213 7.62 -2.49 -6.15
CA ALA A 213 6.41 -3.03 -5.58
C ALA A 213 6.65 -4.31 -4.77
N ILE A 214 5.68 -4.65 -3.92
CA ILE A 214 5.52 -5.99 -3.34
C ILE A 214 4.13 -6.47 -3.79
N VAL A 215 4.11 -7.48 -4.65
CA VAL A 215 2.87 -8.11 -5.12
C VAL A 215 2.45 -9.13 -4.09
N LEU A 216 1.22 -9.02 -3.59
CA LEU A 216 0.59 -9.96 -2.67
C LEU A 216 -0.52 -10.71 -3.41
N GLY A 217 -0.51 -12.03 -3.34
CA GLY A 217 -1.55 -12.89 -3.90
C GLY A 217 -2.32 -13.64 -2.81
N PRO A 218 -3.52 -14.14 -3.15
CA PRO A 218 -4.30 -14.94 -2.22
C PRO A 218 -3.55 -16.22 -1.80
N PRO A 219 -3.90 -16.83 -0.66
CA PRO A 219 -3.32 -18.10 -0.23
C PRO A 219 -3.42 -19.16 -1.33
N GLY A 220 -2.34 -19.92 -1.55
CA GLY A 220 -2.31 -20.98 -2.56
C GLY A 220 -2.20 -20.51 -4.02
N ALA A 221 -2.10 -19.20 -4.29
CA ALA A 221 -1.67 -18.73 -5.60
C ALA A 221 -0.21 -19.16 -5.81
N LEU A 222 0.04 -20.07 -6.76
CA LEU A 222 1.40 -20.48 -7.08
C LEU A 222 2.18 -19.27 -7.58
N SER A 223 3.30 -19.01 -6.92
CA SER A 223 4.34 -18.11 -7.40
C SER A 223 4.92 -18.68 -8.71
N THR A 224 4.30 -18.38 -9.86
CA THR A 224 4.89 -18.54 -11.21
C THR A 224 5.87 -17.40 -11.48
#